data_AF-A0A4R7TES6-F1
#
_entry.id   AF-A0A4R7TES6-F1
#
_cell.length_a   1.000
_cell.length_b   1.000
_cell.length_c   1.000
_cell.angle_alpha   90.00
_cell.angle_beta   90.00
_cell.angle_gamma   90.00
#
_symmetry.space_group_name_H-M   'P 1'
#
loop_
_entity.id
_entity.type
_entity.pdbx_description
1 polymer ?
#
loop_
_entity_poly.entity_id
_entity_poly.type
_entity_poly.pdbx_seq_one_letter_code
_entity_poly.pdbx_strand_id
1 'polypeptide(L)'
;MSSNLHVRRASEFDEIPQVAYARPASIEQLQEIWGALVHEVATVQAISTAAATARTDESRLAYLKLLEAETAEMAALVEEARPNFLNAAS
;
A
#
# COMPACT_ATOMS: atom_id res chain seq x y z
N MET A 1 15.85 31.00 50.03
CA MET A 1 15.23 30.50 48.77
C MET A 1 15.69 29.07 48.56
N SER A 2 14.79 28.10 48.66
CA SER A 2 15.04 26.71 48.27
C SER A 2 13.84 26.23 47.47
N SER A 3 14.08 25.83 46.23
CA SER A 3 13.08 25.37 45.28
C SER A 3 12.89 23.87 45.46
N ASN A 4 11.72 23.45 45.93
CA ASN A 4 11.36 22.03 45.99
C ASN A 4 10.82 21.59 44.62
N LEU A 5 11.72 21.16 43.74
CA LEU A 5 11.34 20.47 42.51
C LEU A 5 10.91 19.04 42.89
N HIS A 6 9.60 18.82 43.03
CA HIS A 6 9.05 17.48 43.19
C HIS A 6 9.09 16.76 41.84
N VAL A 7 10.14 15.97 41.62
CA VAL A 7 10.18 14.99 40.53
C VAL A 7 9.19 13.87 40.87
N ARG A 8 8.02 13.90 40.23
CA ARG A 8 7.07 12.78 40.28
C ARG A 8 7.70 11.55 39.64
N ARG A 9 7.63 10.39 40.29
CA ARG A 9 8.15 9.12 39.76
C ARG A 9 7.32 8.73 38.53
N ALA A 10 8.00 8.18 37.52
CA ALA A 10 7.37 7.65 36.31
C ALA A 10 6.27 6.59 36.56
N SER A 11 6.24 5.99 37.76
CA SER A 11 5.20 5.06 38.21
C SER A 11 3.82 5.70 38.44
N GLU A 12 3.70 7.04 38.42
CA GLU A 12 2.40 7.73 38.48
C GLU A 12 1.70 7.81 37.11
N PHE A 13 2.32 7.31 36.03
CA PHE A 13 1.73 7.26 34.68
C PHE A 13 1.16 5.88 34.30
N ASP A 14 0.96 4.97 35.26
CA ASP A 14 0.39 3.63 35.03
C ASP A 14 -1.07 3.63 34.53
N GLU A 15 -1.73 4.79 34.51
CA GLU A 15 -3.11 4.95 34.04
C GLU A 15 -3.22 5.84 32.80
N ILE A 16 -2.21 5.92 31.94
CA ILE A 16 -2.46 6.41 30.58
C ILE A 16 -3.22 5.28 29.89
N PRO A 17 -4.52 5.45 29.55
CA PRO A 17 -5.21 4.44 28.75
C PRO A 17 -4.40 4.32 27.47
N GLN A 18 -3.88 3.12 27.20
CA GLN A 18 -3.37 2.78 25.88
C GLN A 18 -4.58 2.94 24.95
N VAL A 19 -4.71 4.12 24.33
CA VAL A 19 -5.67 4.33 23.27
C VAL A 19 -5.20 3.38 22.19
N ALA A 20 -5.88 2.25 22.05
CA ALA A 20 -5.74 1.41 20.89
C ALA A 20 -6.01 2.34 19.71
N TYR A 21 -4.95 2.75 19.02
CA TYR A 21 -5.08 3.45 17.76
C TYR A 21 -5.71 2.43 16.81
N ALA A 22 -7.03 2.35 16.82
CA ALA A 22 -7.79 1.71 15.76
C ALA A 22 -7.36 2.48 14.51
N ARG A 23 -6.48 1.86 13.72
CA ARG A 23 -6.06 2.42 12.46
C ARG A 23 -7.36 2.57 11.66
N PRO A 24 -7.71 3.79 11.21
CA PRO A 24 -8.96 3.97 10.48
C PRO A 24 -8.96 3.02 9.28
N ALA A 25 -10.08 2.36 9.02
CA ALA A 25 -10.21 1.33 7.99
C ALA A 25 -9.70 1.78 6.61
N SER A 26 -9.70 3.09 6.35
CA SER A 26 -9.13 3.70 5.14
C SER A 26 -7.60 3.54 4.99
N ILE A 27 -6.83 3.53 6.09
CA ILE A 27 -5.37 3.34 6.03
C ILE A 27 -5.02 1.87 5.79
N GLU A 28 -5.76 0.94 6.39
CA GLU A 28 -5.57 -0.50 6.14
C GLU A 28 -5.91 -0.83 4.68
N GLN A 29 -7.06 -0.34 4.19
CA GLN A 29 -7.46 -0.49 2.79
C GLN A 29 -6.44 0.13 1.83
N LEU A 30 -5.90 1.32 2.12
CA LEU A 30 -4.83 1.92 1.31
C LEU A 30 -3.55 1.09 1.29
N GLN A 31 -3.18 0.45 2.40
CA GLN A 31 -2.02 -0.43 2.46
C GLN A 31 -2.23 -1.71 1.65
N GLU A 32 -3.43 -2.26 1.66
CA GLU A 32 -3.81 -3.41 0.85
C GLU A 32 -3.76 -3.08 -0.65
N ILE A 33 -4.39 -1.98 -1.06
CA ILE A 33 -4.35 -1.51 -2.46
C ILE A 33 -2.93 -1.21 -2.90
N TRP A 34 -2.11 -0.60 -2.04
CA TRP A 34 -0.69 -0.37 -2.34
C TRP A 34 0.09 -1.68 -2.51
N GLY A 35 -0.15 -2.67 -1.65
CA GLY A 35 0.46 -3.99 -1.76
C GLY A 35 0.10 -4.67 -3.08
N ALA A 36 -1.17 -4.61 -3.48
CA ALA A 36 -1.63 -5.12 -4.76
C ALA A 36 -0.99 -4.39 -5.94
N LEU A 37 -0.93 -3.05 -5.91
CA LEU A 37 -0.30 -2.27 -6.97
C LEU A 37 1.19 -2.62 -7.17
N VAL A 38 1.93 -2.81 -6.06
CA VAL A 38 3.34 -3.24 -6.11
C VAL A 38 3.47 -4.63 -6.71
N HIS A 39 2.55 -5.55 -6.37
CA HIS A 39 2.51 -6.87 -6.97
C HIS A 39 2.30 -6.79 -8.47
N GLU A 40 1.30 -6.03 -8.92
CA GLU A 40 1.00 -5.91 -10.35
C GLU A 40 2.15 -5.30 -11.17
N VAL A 41 2.83 -4.30 -10.64
CA VAL A 41 4.03 -3.74 -11.28
C VAL A 41 5.12 -4.81 -11.47
N ALA A 42 5.34 -5.65 -10.45
CA ALA A 42 6.31 -6.74 -10.54
C ALA A 42 5.88 -7.80 -11.58
N THR A 43 4.59 -8.12 -11.63
CA THR A 43 4.00 -9.05 -12.61
C THR A 43 4.16 -8.54 -14.04
N VAL A 44 3.81 -7.27 -14.29
CA VAL A 44 4.03 -6.59 -15.58
C VAL A 44 5.50 -6.62 -16.00
N GLN A 45 6.43 -6.38 -15.09
CA GLN A 45 7.87 -6.45 -15.39
C GLN A 45 8.31 -7.88 -15.76
N ALA A 46 7.84 -8.89 -15.04
CA ALA A 46 8.14 -10.28 -15.31
C ALA A 46 7.61 -10.71 -16.69
N ILE A 47 6.35 -10.40 -17.00
CA ILE A 47 5.73 -10.72 -18.29
C ILE A 47 6.43 -9.96 -19.43
N SER A 48 6.76 -8.68 -19.24
CA SER A 48 7.50 -7.89 -20.22
C SER A 48 8.85 -8.52 -20.57
N THR A 49 9.57 -9.02 -19.56
CA THR A 49 10.84 -9.73 -19.74
C THR A 49 10.66 -11.06 -20.49
N ALA A 50 9.60 -11.81 -20.16
CA ALA A 50 9.25 -13.04 -20.86
C ALA A 50 8.86 -12.78 -22.33
N ALA A 51 8.10 -11.71 -22.60
CA ALA A 51 7.71 -11.30 -23.95
C ALA A 51 8.93 -10.92 -24.81
N ALA A 52 9.88 -10.19 -24.23
CA ALA A 52 11.11 -9.78 -24.90
C ALA A 52 12.02 -10.96 -25.30
N THR A 53 11.96 -12.05 -24.54
CA THR A 53 12.78 -13.27 -24.75
C THR A 53 12.01 -14.39 -25.44
N ALA A 54 10.73 -14.17 -25.78
CA ALA A 54 9.89 -15.16 -26.43
C ALA A 54 10.41 -15.53 -27.82
N ARG A 55 10.60 -16.84 -28.03
CA ARG A 55 11.15 -17.41 -29.28
C ARG A 55 10.13 -17.62 -30.39
N THR A 56 8.83 -17.53 -30.08
CA THR A 56 7.76 -17.67 -31.07
C THR A 56 6.80 -16.49 -30.99
N ASP A 57 6.17 -16.18 -32.12
CA ASP A 57 5.22 -15.09 -32.22
C ASP A 57 3.94 -15.39 -31.43
N GLU A 58 3.52 -16.66 -31.38
CA GLU A 58 2.39 -17.10 -30.56
C GLU A 58 2.65 -16.87 -29.07
N SER A 59 3.86 -17.20 -28.59
CA SER A 59 4.24 -16.99 -27.19
C SER A 59 4.31 -15.50 -26.87
N ARG A 60 4.90 -14.71 -27.78
CA ARG A 60 4.98 -13.26 -27.63
C ARG A 60 3.59 -12.63 -27.57
N LEU A 61 2.68 -13.05 -28.45
CA LEU A 61 1.29 -12.59 -28.45
C LEU A 61 0.55 -12.97 -27.17
N ALA A 62 0.77 -14.18 -26.65
CA ALA A 62 0.19 -14.59 -25.37
C ALA A 62 0.67 -13.69 -24.21
N TYR A 63 1.97 -13.39 -24.14
CA TYR A 63 2.50 -12.48 -23.12
C TYR A 63 2.00 -11.05 -23.27
N LEU A 64 1.83 -10.54 -24.50
CA LEU A 64 1.25 -9.21 -24.73
C LEU A 64 -0.20 -9.13 -24.24
N LYS A 65 -1.01 -10.17 -24.45
CA LYS A 65 -2.38 -10.23 -23.91
C LYS A 65 -2.41 -10.29 -22.39
N LEU A 66 -1.46 -11.01 -21.79
CA LEU A 66 -1.31 -11.01 -20.33
C LEU A 66 -0.94 -9.62 -19.81
N LEU A 67 -0.02 -8.91 -20.49
CA LEU A 67 0.30 -7.51 -20.13
C LEU A 67 -0.92 -6.60 -20.21
N GLU A 68 -1.73 -6.72 -21.26
CA GLU A 68 -2.98 -5.95 -21.37
C GLU A 68 -3.93 -6.22 -20.18
N ALA A 69 -4.03 -7.47 -19.74
CA ALA A 69 -4.83 -7.82 -18.56
C ALA A 69 -4.27 -7.19 -17.28
N GLU A 70 -2.98 -7.39 -16.97
CA GLU A 70 -2.39 -6.84 -15.73
C GLU A 70 -2.44 -5.30 -15.70
N THR A 71 -2.24 -4.65 -16.84
CA THR A 71 -2.36 -3.18 -16.91
C THR A 71 -3.79 -2.69 -16.67
N ALA A 72 -4.81 -3.48 -17.03
CA ALA A 72 -6.20 -3.18 -16.71
C ALA A 72 -6.48 -3.36 -15.20
N GLU A 73 -5.90 -4.38 -14.57
CA GLU A 73 -6.00 -4.59 -13.12
C GLU A 73 -5.33 -3.45 -12.34
N MET A 74 -4.13 -3.02 -12.75
CA MET A 74 -3.47 -1.84 -12.20
C MET A 74 -4.35 -0.59 -12.29
N ALA A 75 -5.01 -0.36 -13.43
CA ALA A 75 -5.91 0.77 -13.60
C ALA A 75 -7.08 0.68 -12.61
N ALA A 76 -7.69 -0.49 -12.45
CA ALA A 76 -8.78 -0.71 -11.50
C ALA A 76 -8.36 -0.43 -10.05
N LEU A 77 -7.16 -0.87 -9.63
CA LEU A 77 -6.61 -0.58 -8.30
C LEU A 77 -6.40 0.91 -8.07
N VAL A 78 -5.95 1.66 -9.09
CA VAL A 78 -5.80 3.12 -9.00
C VAL A 78 -7.16 3.81 -8.87
N GLU A 79 -8.17 3.34 -9.60
CA GLU A 79 -9.55 3.83 -9.48
C GLU A 79 -10.12 3.58 -8.08
N GLU A 80 -9.85 2.41 -7.50
CA GLU A 80 -10.27 2.05 -6.15
C GLU A 80 -9.56 2.88 -5.08
N ALA A 81 -8.29 3.24 -5.28
CA ALA A 81 -7.56 4.10 -4.35
C ALA A 81 -8.01 5.58 -4.40
N ARG A 82 -8.56 6.03 -5.53
CA ARG A 82 -8.88 7.44 -5.79
C ARG A 82 -9.71 8.13 -4.69
N PRO A 83 -10.80 7.55 -4.15
CA PRO A 83 -11.61 8.20 -3.12
C PRO A 83 -10.79 8.50 -1.85
N ASN A 84 -9.85 7.63 -1.50
CA ASN A 84 -9.00 7.82 -0.34
C ASN A 84 -8.04 9.01 -0.50
N PHE A 85 -7.53 9.26 -1.71
CA PHE A 85 -6.67 10.42 -1.99
C PHE A 85 -7.45 11.74 -1.98
N LEU A 86 -8.68 11.76 -2.48
CA LEU A 86 -9.53 12.96 -2.48
C LEU A 86 -9.96 13.34 -1.05
N ASN A 87 -10.26 12.34 -0.22
CA ASN A 87 -10.63 12.55 1.18
C ASN A 87 -9.45 13.01 2.06
N ALA A 88 -8.21 12.66 1.71
CA ALA A 88 -7.02 13.09 2.44
C ALA A 88 -6.59 14.55 2.13
N ALA A 89 -7.10 15.13 1.04
CA ALA A 89 -6.79 16.49 0.60
C ALA A 89 -7.85 17.53 1.04
N SER A 90 -8.90 17.09 1.73
CA SER A 90 -10.03 17.90 2.23
C SER A 90 -9.88 18.16 3.73
#